data_AF-A0A2K3M9K5-F1
#
_entry.id   AF-A0A2K3M9K5-F1
#
_cell.length_a   1.000
_cell.length_b   1.000
_cell.length_c   1.000
_cell.angle_alpha   90.00
_cell.angle_beta   90.00
_cell.angle_gamma   90.00
#
_symmetry.space_group_name_H-M   'P 1'
#
loop_
_entity.id
_entity.type
_entity.pdbx_description
1 polymer ?
#
loop_
_entity_poly.entity_id
_entity_poly.type
_entity_poly.pdbx_seq_one_letter_code
_entity_poly.pdbx_strand_id
1 'polypeptide(L)' 'MNMEELVVQDEYVYKEETLLTVLKTSRFFSGDGFVVYDCKGQLVFRFDSYGPNTRDKEELVLMNTHGRSLLTLRKK' A
#
# COMPACT_ATOMS: atom_id res chain seq x y z
N MET A 1 -20.35 -11.01 -5.76
CA MET A 1 -19.50 -9.93 -5.21
C MET A 1 -20.06 -8.63 -5.73
N ASN A 2 -20.71 -7.84 -4.87
CA ASN A 2 -21.15 -6.50 -5.24
C ASN A 2 -19.91 -5.63 -5.43
N MET A 3 -19.85 -4.93 -6.56
CA MET A 3 -18.73 -4.05 -6.96
C MET A 3 -18.72 -2.73 -6.16
N GLU A 4 -19.68 -2.56 -5.24
CA GLU A 4 -19.89 -1.37 -4.43
C GLU A 4 -19.11 -1.38 -3.10
N GLU A 5 -18.31 -2.41 -2.79
CA GLU A 5 -17.63 -2.55 -1.49
C GLU A 5 -16.13 -2.29 -1.50
N LEU A 6 -15.53 -2.00 -2.68
CA LEU A 6 -14.15 -1.49 -2.74
C LEU A 6 -14.14 0.04 -2.55
N VAL A 7 -14.89 0.52 -1.56
CA VAL A 7 -15.00 1.95 -1.28
C VAL A 7 -13.78 2.36 -0.48
N VAL A 8 -12.94 3.18 -1.11
CA VAL A 8 -11.91 3.97 -0.44
C VAL A 8 -12.61 4.76 0.67
N GLN A 9 -12.25 4.52 1.92
CA GLN A 9 -12.82 5.22 3.07
C GLN A 9 -12.72 6.74 2.85
N ASP A 10 -13.71 7.53 3.31
CA ASP A 10 -13.75 8.99 3.12
C ASP A 10 -12.46 9.69 3.57
N GLU A 11 -11.73 9.10 4.53
CA GLU A 11 -10.43 9.60 5.01
C GLU A 11 -9.31 9.63 3.95
N TYR A 12 -9.47 8.91 2.84
CA TYR A 12 -8.52 8.88 1.73
C TYR A 12 -9.04 9.63 0.48
N VAL A 13 -10.12 10.41 0.63
CA VAL A 13 -10.66 11.28 -0.43
C VAL A 13 -10.09 12.69 -0.26
N TYR A 14 -9.26 13.10 -1.21
CA TYR A 14 -8.65 14.43 -1.22
C TYR A 14 -9.47 15.39 -2.09
N LYS A 15 -9.73 16.60 -1.57
CA LYS A 15 -10.52 17.64 -2.27
C LYS A 15 -9.77 18.28 -3.44
N GLU A 16 -8.45 18.18 -3.41
CA GLU A 16 -7.52 18.77 -4.39
C GLU A 16 -6.56 17.70 -4.89
N GLU A 17 -5.90 17.97 -6.00
CA GLU A 17 -4.86 17.11 -6.53
C GLU A 17 -3.79 16.85 -5.46
N THR A 18 -3.50 15.57 -5.21
CA THR A 18 -2.57 15.15 -4.18
C THR A 18 -1.41 14.40 -4.81
N LEU A 19 -0.21 14.99 -4.73
CA LEU A 19 1.02 14.38 -5.17
C LEU A 19 1.56 13.45 -4.10
N LEU A 20 1.73 12.17 -4.45
CA LEU A 20 2.32 11.15 -3.60
C LEU A 20 3.62 10.64 -4.21
N THR A 21 4.62 10.42 -3.37
CA THR A 21 5.92 9.86 -3.76
C THR A 21 6.02 8.42 -3.29
N VAL A 22 6.33 7.51 -4.21
CA VAL A 22 6.58 6.09 -3.89
C VAL A 22 8.07 5.85 -3.74
N LEU A 23 8.49 5.39 -2.56
CA LEU A 23 9.86 4.98 -2.28
C LEU A 23 9.93 3.46 -2.15
N LYS A 24 10.60 2.81 -3.10
CA LYS A 24 10.86 1.37 -3.05
C LYS A 24 11.99 1.07 -2.07
N THR A 25 11.74 0.21 -1.10
CA THR A 25 12.82 -0.29 -0.23
C THR A 25 13.77 -1.18 -1.02
N SER A 26 15.07 -1.07 -0.73
CA SER A 26 16.12 -1.73 -1.51
C SER A 26 16.00 -3.26 -1.47
N ARG A 27 16.38 -3.91 -2.59
CA ARG A 27 16.36 -5.38 -2.80
C ARG A 27 17.20 -6.18 -1.78
N PHE A 28 18.02 -5.53 -0.96
CA PHE A 28 18.83 -6.17 0.07
C PHE A 28 18.06 -6.56 1.33
N PHE A 29 16.80 -6.11 1.48
CA PHE A 29 15.90 -6.60 2.51
C PHE A 29 15.00 -7.70 1.93
N SER A 30 14.67 -8.71 2.74
CA SER A 30 13.83 -9.85 2.35
C SER A 30 12.33 -9.48 2.25
N GLY A 31 12.00 -8.45 1.46
CA GLY A 31 10.65 -8.00 1.17
C GLY A 31 10.63 -7.07 -0.06
N ASP A 32 9.55 -7.13 -0.84
CA ASP A 32 9.33 -6.24 -2.00
C ASP A 32 8.44 -5.03 -1.63
N GLY A 33 8.52 -4.61 -0.37
CA GLY A 33 7.73 -3.52 0.15
C GLY A 33 8.12 -2.16 -0.43
N PHE A 34 7.21 -1.20 -0.29
CA PHE A 34 7.46 0.20 -0.59
C PHE A 34 6.59 1.11 0.28
N VAL A 35 7.05 2.34 0.46
CA VAL A 35 6.41 3.34 1.32
C VAL A 35 5.95 4.50 0.45
N VAL A 36 4.79 5.06 0.77
CA VAL A 36 4.22 6.22 0.08
C VAL A 36 4.26 7.42 0.99
N TYR A 37 4.75 8.55 0.48
CA TYR A 37 4.88 9.81 1.20
C TYR A 37 4.06 10.91 0.53
N ASP A 38 3.59 11.88 1.32
CA ASP A 38 3.05 13.13 0.81
C ASP A 38 4.18 14.12 0.41
N CYS A 39 3.79 15.29 -0.13
CA CYS A 39 4.73 16.34 -0.52
C CYS A 39 5.49 16.98 0.67
N LYS A 40 5.08 16.70 1.91
CA LYS A 40 5.76 17.13 3.14
C LYS A 40 6.71 16.06 3.69
N GLY A 41 6.80 14.90 3.03
CA GLY A 41 7.61 13.77 3.47
C GLY A 41 6.96 12.95 4.61
N GLN A 42 5.66 13.12 4.85
CA GLN A 42 4.93 12.31 5.83
C GLN A 42 4.55 10.97 5.21
N LEU A 43 4.73 9.90 5.96
CA LEU A 43 4.30 8.56 5.55
C LEU A 43 2.78 8.53 5.49
N VAL A 44 2.23 8.10 4.34
CA VAL A 44 0.77 7.98 4.12
C VAL A 44 0.38 6.51 4.07
N PHE A 45 1.14 5.70 3.33
CA PHE A 45 0.85 4.27 3.14
C PHE A 45 2.09 3.42 3.21
N ARG A 46 1.87 2.14 3.53
CA ARG A 46 2.86 1.08 3.43
C ARG A 46 2.31 -0.04 2.56
N PHE A 47 3.16 -0.57 1.70
CA PHE A 47 2.91 -1.77 0.93
C PHE A 47 3.90 -2.85 1.32
N ASP A 48 3.43 -4.07 1.51
CA ASP A 48 4.28 -5.22 1.82
C ASP A 48 3.73 -6.50 1.19
N SER A 49 4.63 -7.39 0.78
CA SER A 49 4.31 -8.74 0.30
C SER A 49 4.61 -9.80 1.37
N TYR A 50 5.01 -9.40 2.57
CA TYR A 50 5.23 -10.22 3.77
C TYR A 50 6.21 -11.41 3.67
N GLY A 51 6.93 -11.58 2.55
CA GLY A 51 8.06 -12.49 2.52
C GLY A 51 8.46 -13.01 1.14
N PRO A 52 9.53 -13.83 1.09
CA PRO A 52 10.10 -14.36 -0.14
C PRO A 52 9.37 -15.60 -0.68
N ASN A 53 8.42 -16.18 0.06
CA ASN A 53 7.69 -17.37 -0.39
C ASN A 53 6.85 -17.03 -1.62
N THR A 54 6.81 -17.95 -2.58
CA THR A 54 6.13 -17.76 -3.87
C THR A 54 4.65 -17.44 -3.74
N ARG A 55 3.97 -17.97 -2.71
CA ARG A 55 2.57 -17.68 -2.39
C ARG A 55 2.36 -16.25 -1.91
N ASP A 56 3.33 -15.69 -1.19
CA ASP A 56 3.26 -14.34 -0.61
C ASP A 56 3.63 -13.26 -1.65
N LYS A 57 4.34 -13.63 -2.73
CA LYS A 57 4.62 -12.73 -3.87
C LYS A 57 3.42 -12.41 -4.75
N GLU A 58 2.33 -13.19 -4.63
CA GLU A 58 1.10 -12.95 -5.39
C GLU A 58 0.19 -11.94 -4.69
N GLU A 59 0.44 -11.66 -3.41
CA GLU A 59 -0.37 -10.77 -2.58
C GLU A 59 0.45 -9.54 -2.17
N LEU A 60 -0.17 -8.37 -2.28
CA LEU A 60 0.40 -7.11 -1.85
C LEU A 60 -0.60 -6.42 -0.94
N VAL A 61 -0.19 -6.18 0.30
CA VAL A 61 -1.05 -5.59 1.32
C VAL A 61 -0.76 -4.10 1.43
N LEU A 62 -1.78 -3.29 1.16
CA LEU A 62 -1.80 -1.87 1.46
C LEU A 62 -2.21 -1.66 2.92
N MET A 63 -1.43 -0.86 3.64
CA MET A 63 -1.65 -0.52 5.04
C MET A 63 -1.59 0.99 5.26
N ASN A 64 -2.32 1.44 6.28
CA ASN A 64 -2.15 2.80 6.80
C ASN A 64 -0.86 2.94 7.63
N THR A 65 -0.62 4.15 8.13
CA THR A 65 0.54 4.51 8.97
C THR A 65 0.67 3.65 10.24
N HIS A 66 -0.46 3.19 10.80
CA HIS A 66 -0.50 2.36 12.00
C HIS A 66 -0.29 0.86 11.72
N GLY A 67 -0.13 0.46 10.45
CA GLY A 67 0.01 -0.94 10.05
C GLY A 67 -1.31 -1.71 9.94
N ARG A 68 -2.47 -1.02 9.98
CA ARG A 68 -3.76 -1.65 9.70
C ARG A 68 -3.86 -1.92 8.21
N SER A 69 -4.17 -3.17 7.83
CA SER A 69 -4.48 -3.54 6.45
C SER A 69 -5.75 -2.84 5.98
N LEU A 70 -5.64 -2.18 4.82
CA LEU A 70 -6.74 -1.49 4.14
C LEU A 70 -7.25 -2.33 2.97
N LEU A 71 -6.32 -2.84 2.15
CA LEU A 71 -6.62 -3.60 0.95
C LEU A 71 -5.53 -4.66 0.72
N THR A 72 -5.93 -5.80 0.16
CA THR A 72 -5.02 -6.81 -0.36
C THR A 72 -5.21 -6.93 -1.87
N LEU A 73 -4.17 -6.65 -2.62
CA LEU A 73 -4.11 -6.83 -4.06
C LEU A 73 -3.57 -8.22 -4.35
N ARG A 74 -4.27 -9.01 -5.16
CA ARG A 74 -3.82 -10.34 -5.58
C ARG A 74 -3.63 -10.39 -7.09
N LYS A 75 -2.46 -10.84 -7.56
CA LYS A 75 -2.22 -11.12 -8.98
C LYS A 75 -3.11 -12.29 -9.43
N LYS A 76 -3.73 -12.13 -10.60
CA LYS A 76 -4.59 -13.13 -11.23
C LYS A 76 -3.81 -13.97 -12.24
#